data_AF-A0A8S3WCM5-F1
#
_entry.id   AF-A0A8S3WCM5-F1
#
_cell.length_a   1.000
_cell.length_b   1.000
_cell.length_c   1.000
_cell.angle_alpha   90.00
_cell.angle_beta   90.00
_cell.angle_gamma   90.00
#
_symmetry.space_group_name_H-M   'P 1'
#
loop_
_entity.id
_entity.type
_entity.pdbx_description
1 polymer ?
#
loop_
_entity_poly.entity_id
_entity_poly.type
_entity_poly.pdbx_seq_one_letter_code
_entity_poly.pdbx_strand_id
1 'polypeptide(L)'
;MPNSSDDSDQSGPSTPKKAKKIHYKQKFTDEWLKDNSFKTWLKRDSKDPYRAVCFMCDAKLIADRVVIKRHGEGAKHVKRTTAAPAQSSIATAFEKVEQFDDDKCKASEIKLAAFMEEHKISMRVMDNHYVS
;
A
#
# COMPACT_ATOMS: atom_id res chain seq x y z
N MET A 1 63.28 -31.21 -17.76
CA MET A 1 62.55 -32.47 -17.48
C MET A 1 63.41 -33.28 -16.52
N PRO A 2 62.90 -33.91 -15.44
CA PRO A 2 61.50 -34.12 -15.01
C PRO A 2 61.13 -33.48 -13.66
N ASN A 3 59.81 -33.42 -13.46
CA ASN A 3 59.08 -33.16 -12.22
C ASN A 3 58.97 -34.46 -11.40
N SER A 4 58.98 -34.38 -10.06
CA SER A 4 58.30 -35.37 -9.23
C SER A 4 57.77 -34.67 -7.98
N SER A 5 56.45 -34.57 -7.96
CA SER A 5 55.59 -33.94 -6.97
C SER A 5 55.59 -34.71 -5.66
N ASP A 6 55.75 -34.01 -4.53
CA ASP A 6 55.31 -34.47 -3.21
C ASP A 6 54.20 -33.51 -2.76
N ASP A 7 52.97 -33.86 -3.12
CA ASP A 7 51.73 -33.19 -2.68
C ASP A 7 51.41 -33.66 -1.26
N SER A 8 51.96 -32.95 -0.28
CA SER A 8 51.53 -33.06 1.12
C SER A 8 50.21 -32.28 1.31
N ASP A 9 49.10 -33.01 1.27
CA ASP A 9 47.73 -32.58 1.59
C ASP A 9 47.65 -31.98 3.01
N GLN A 10 47.91 -30.68 3.13
CA GLN A 10 47.73 -29.96 4.38
C GLN A 10 46.30 -29.45 4.48
N SER A 11 45.49 -30.28 5.16
CA SER A 11 44.13 -29.99 5.61
C SER A 11 44.00 -28.55 6.12
N GLY A 12 43.26 -27.73 5.38
CA GLY A 12 42.93 -26.36 5.77
C GLY A 12 42.06 -26.32 7.04
N PRO A 13 42.16 -25.25 7.86
CA PRO A 13 41.42 -25.15 9.10
C PRO A 13 39.92 -25.00 8.83
N SER A 14 39.15 -26.01 9.25
CA SER A 14 37.70 -25.97 9.29
C SER A 14 37.25 -24.82 10.19
N THR A 15 36.75 -23.74 9.60
CA THR A 15 36.15 -22.64 10.37
C THR A 15 34.97 -23.15 11.22
N PRO A 16 34.85 -22.74 12.49
CA PRO A 16 33.78 -23.20 13.37
C PRO A 16 32.42 -22.69 12.86
N LYS A 17 31.49 -23.61 12.60
CA LYS A 17 30.10 -23.30 12.26
C LYS A 17 29.48 -22.46 13.38
N LYS A 18 29.22 -21.17 13.13
CA LYS A 18 28.55 -20.26 14.07
C LYS A 18 27.27 -20.92 14.61
N ALA A 19 27.23 -21.16 15.91
CA ALA A 19 26.03 -21.65 16.59
C ALA A 19 24.85 -20.72 16.29
N LYS A 20 23.74 -21.28 15.79
CA LYS A 20 22.52 -20.51 15.53
C LYS A 20 22.00 -20.00 16.87
N LYS A 21 22.08 -18.69 17.10
CA LYS A 21 21.45 -18.05 18.27
C LYS A 21 19.95 -18.33 18.23
N ILE A 22 19.44 -19.01 19.25
CA ILE A 22 18.00 -19.23 19.42
C ILE A 22 17.39 -17.86 19.75
N HIS A 23 16.75 -17.23 18.77
CA HIS A 23 16.02 -16.00 18.99
C HIS A 23 14.76 -16.30 19.82
N TYR A 24 14.79 -15.88 21.09
CA TYR A 24 13.60 -15.90 21.95
C TYR A 24 12.50 -15.06 21.31
N LYS A 25 11.32 -15.65 21.12
CA LYS A 25 10.16 -14.95 20.55
C LYS A 25 9.59 -14.03 21.62
N GLN A 26 9.81 -12.72 21.45
CA GLN A 26 9.22 -11.72 22.32
C GLN A 26 7.72 -11.58 22.02
N LYS A 27 6.91 -11.45 23.08
CA LYS A 27 5.49 -11.08 22.94
C LYS A 27 5.40 -9.59 22.61
N PHE A 28 4.35 -9.21 21.88
CA PHE A 28 4.05 -7.82 21.60
C PHE A 28 3.73 -7.07 22.91
N THR A 29 4.48 -5.99 23.18
CA THR A 29 4.30 -5.18 24.40
C THR A 29 3.49 -3.92 24.09
N ASP A 30 2.45 -3.63 24.88
CA ASP A 30 1.61 -2.44 24.71
C ASP A 30 2.36 -1.12 24.95
N GLU A 31 3.51 -1.17 25.61
CA GLU A 31 4.44 -0.04 25.74
C GLU A 31 4.88 0.52 24.39
N TRP A 32 4.96 -0.32 23.35
CA TRP A 32 5.29 0.13 22.00
C TRP A 32 4.17 0.98 21.39
N LEU A 33 2.91 0.79 21.83
CA LEU A 33 1.79 1.63 21.42
C LEU A 33 1.77 2.97 22.18
N LYS A 34 2.60 3.15 23.21
CA LYS A 34 2.76 4.42 23.93
C LYS A 34 3.86 5.27 23.32
N ASP A 35 4.83 4.65 22.66
CA ASP A 35 5.92 5.34 21.97
C ASP A 35 5.38 6.07 20.73
N ASN A 36 5.65 7.38 20.65
CA ASN A 36 5.17 8.24 19.57
C ASN A 36 5.69 7.79 18.20
N SER A 37 6.86 7.13 18.16
CA SER A 37 7.46 6.64 16.92
C SER A 37 6.76 5.41 16.32
N PHE A 38 6.00 4.65 17.12
CA PHE A 38 5.36 3.40 16.68
C PHE A 38 3.84 3.47 16.72
N LYS A 39 3.26 4.18 17.69
CA LYS A 39 1.80 4.30 17.87
C LYS A 39 1.07 4.75 16.61
N THR A 40 1.71 5.57 15.78
CA THR A 40 1.13 6.18 14.59
C THR A 40 0.89 5.20 13.45
N TRP A 41 1.49 4.02 13.44
CA TRP A 41 1.35 3.05 12.34
C TRP A 41 1.31 1.58 12.76
N LEU A 42 1.73 1.27 13.99
CA LEU A 42 1.83 -0.08 14.53
C LEU A 42 0.57 -0.45 15.32
N LYS A 43 0.05 -1.66 15.10
CA LYS A 43 -1.08 -2.25 15.81
C LYS A 43 -0.75 -3.68 16.25
N ARG A 44 -1.35 -4.13 17.35
CA ARG A 44 -1.32 -5.55 17.76
C ARG A 44 -2.14 -6.41 16.79
N ASP A 45 -1.64 -7.59 16.43
CA ASP A 45 -2.45 -8.59 15.72
C ASP A 45 -3.48 -9.20 16.68
N SER A 46 -4.74 -9.27 16.28
CA SER A 46 -5.82 -9.84 17.12
C SER A 46 -5.73 -11.36 17.23
N LYS A 47 -5.05 -12.01 16.27
CA LYS A 47 -4.94 -13.48 16.22
C LYS A 47 -3.70 -14.00 16.94
N ASP A 48 -2.58 -13.31 16.80
CA ASP A 48 -1.27 -13.76 17.29
C ASP A 48 -0.61 -12.72 18.21
N PRO A 49 -0.36 -13.02 19.50
CA PRO A 49 0.29 -12.08 20.43
C PRO A 49 1.79 -11.89 20.15
N TYR A 50 2.36 -12.67 19.23
CA TYR A 50 3.76 -12.58 18.79
C TYR A 50 3.92 -11.86 17.45
N ARG A 51 2.82 -11.30 16.92
CA ARG A 51 2.82 -10.54 15.67
C ARG A 51 2.33 -9.11 15.90
N ALA A 52 2.90 -8.22 15.12
CA ALA A 52 2.44 -6.84 14.99
C ALA A 52 1.95 -6.63 13.56
N VAL A 53 1.03 -5.69 13.36
CA VAL A 53 0.51 -5.30 12.05
C VAL A 53 0.83 -3.83 11.85
N CYS A 54 1.43 -3.51 10.70
CA CYS A 54 1.54 -2.12 10.25
C CYS A 54 0.30 -1.79 9.42
N PHE A 55 -0.53 -0.86 9.86
CA PHE A 55 -1.75 -0.52 9.10
C PHE A 55 -1.45 0.32 7.84
N MET A 56 -0.36 1.10 7.86
CA MET A 56 0.09 1.88 6.70
C MET A 56 0.59 0.96 5.57
N CYS A 57 1.28 -0.12 5.93
CA CYS A 57 1.86 -1.06 4.98
C CYS A 57 0.99 -2.29 4.70
N ASP A 58 -0.07 -2.50 5.49
CA ASP A 58 -0.84 -3.75 5.59
C ASP A 58 0.06 -4.99 5.67
N ALA A 59 1.06 -4.92 6.56
CA ALA A 59 2.10 -5.93 6.68
C ALA A 59 2.13 -6.53 8.09
N LYS A 60 2.20 -7.86 8.16
CA LYS A 60 2.41 -8.61 9.41
C LYS A 60 3.90 -8.72 9.71
N LEU A 61 4.30 -8.21 10.86
CA LEU A 61 5.65 -8.20 11.38
C LEU A 61 5.76 -9.14 12.58
N ILE A 62 6.95 -9.65 12.82
CA ILE A 62 7.26 -10.33 14.08
C ILE A 62 7.29 -9.25 15.17
N ALA A 63 6.76 -9.56 16.35
CA ALA A 63 6.81 -8.69 17.53
C ALA A 63 8.23 -8.62 18.13
N ASP A 64 9.20 -8.20 17.32
CA ASP A 64 10.57 -7.92 17.71
C ASP A 64 10.82 -6.43 17.46
N ARG A 65 11.29 -5.72 18.48
CA ARG A 65 11.54 -4.28 18.43
C ARG A 65 12.49 -3.89 17.30
N VAL A 66 13.50 -4.73 17.01
CA VAL A 66 14.46 -4.47 15.93
C VAL A 66 13.79 -4.56 14.57
N VAL A 67 12.93 -5.56 14.38
CA VAL A 67 12.18 -5.78 13.14
C VAL A 67 11.21 -4.61 12.90
N ILE A 68 10.50 -4.20 13.95
CA ILE A 68 9.55 -3.08 13.90
C ILE A 68 10.28 -1.77 13.61
N LYS A 69 11.40 -1.49 14.29
CA LYS A 69 12.21 -0.29 14.03
C LYS A 69 12.72 -0.25 12.59
N ARG A 70 13.31 -1.34 12.11
CA ARG A 70 13.79 -1.47 10.72
C ARG A 70 12.66 -1.32 9.70
N HIS A 71 11.44 -1.78 10.04
CA HIS A 71 10.29 -1.60 9.17
C HIS A 71 9.92 -0.12 9.03
N GLY A 72 9.87 0.63 10.14
CA GLY A 72 9.58 2.07 10.13
C GLY A 72 10.60 2.88 9.33
N GLU A 73 11.87 2.50 9.40
CA GLU A 73 12.96 3.11 8.61
C GLU A 73 12.98 2.64 7.14
N GLY A 74 12.17 1.63 6.79
CA GLY A 74 12.15 1.03 5.47
C GLY A 74 11.55 1.95 4.40
N ALA A 75 12.17 1.99 3.22
CA ALA A 75 11.72 2.84 2.10
C ALA A 75 10.24 2.63 1.73
N LYS A 76 9.71 1.40 1.86
CA LYS A 76 8.28 1.11 1.60
C LYS A 76 7.37 1.84 2.59
N HIS A 77 7.75 1.84 3.86
CA HIS A 77 6.99 2.51 4.91
C HIS A 77 7.05 4.02 4.73
N VAL A 78 8.25 4.58 4.58
CA VAL A 78 8.48 6.01 4.37
C VAL A 78 7.69 6.54 3.18
N LYS A 79 7.72 5.85 2.02
CA LYS A 79 6.94 6.25 0.84
C LYS A 79 5.43 6.33 1.09
N ARG A 80 4.88 5.42 1.91
CA ARG A 80 3.45 5.40 2.23
C ARG A 80 3.08 6.44 3.27
N THR A 81 3.93 6.68 4.26
CA THR A 81 3.67 7.68 5.29
C THR A 81 3.84 9.11 4.79
N THR A 82 4.76 9.35 3.85
CA THR A 82 4.94 10.70 3.26
C THR A 82 3.91 11.02 2.17
N ALA A 83 3.31 10.02 1.52
CA ALA A 83 2.29 10.22 0.49
C ALA A 83 0.86 10.39 1.04
N ALA A 84 0.62 10.00 2.30
CA ALA A 84 -0.70 10.05 2.93
C ALA A 84 -1.29 11.45 3.25
N PRO A 85 -0.52 12.52 3.57
CA PRO A 85 -1.11 13.78 4.02
C PRO A 85 -1.75 14.62 2.90
N ALA A 86 -1.66 14.20 1.63
CA ALA A 86 -2.14 14.98 0.49
C ALA A 86 -3.52 14.55 -0.04
N GLN A 87 -4.17 13.55 0.55
CA GLN A 87 -5.50 13.16 0.10
C GLN A 87 -6.54 14.14 0.67
N SER A 88 -7.12 14.96 -0.21
CA SER A 88 -8.27 15.78 0.13
C SER A 88 -9.41 14.89 0.60
N SER A 89 -10.18 15.40 1.56
CA SER A 89 -11.39 14.73 2.02
C SER A 89 -12.30 14.43 0.82
N ILE A 90 -12.88 13.23 0.82
CA ILE A 90 -13.90 12.85 -0.16
C ILE A 90 -15.04 13.89 -0.15
N ALA A 91 -15.35 14.50 1.01
CA ALA A 91 -16.35 15.57 1.12
C ALA A 91 -15.99 16.79 0.24
N THR A 92 -14.72 17.17 0.17
CA THR A 92 -14.25 18.27 -0.68
C THR A 92 -14.35 17.93 -2.17
N ALA A 93 -14.29 16.65 -2.53
CA ALA A 93 -14.52 16.22 -3.91
C ALA A 93 -16.00 16.36 -4.33
N PHE A 94 -16.93 16.25 -3.37
CA PHE A 94 -18.36 16.44 -3.61
C PHE A 94 -18.82 17.90 -3.50
N GLU A 95 -18.04 18.76 -2.86
CA GLU A 95 -18.39 20.18 -2.69
C GLU A 95 -18.29 20.97 -4.00
N LYS A 96 -17.50 20.48 -4.97
CA LYS A 96 -17.42 21.03 -6.32
C LYS A 96 -18.54 20.52 -7.23
N VAL A 97 -19.79 20.60 -6.76
CA VAL A 97 -20.94 20.72 -7.68
C VAL A 97 -21.02 22.21 -8.04
N GLU A 98 -20.03 22.65 -8.81
CA GLU A 98 -20.07 23.98 -9.42
C GLU A 98 -21.23 24.01 -10.41
N GLN A 99 -21.97 25.11 -10.37
CA GLN A 99 -23.11 25.41 -11.23
C GLN A 99 -22.88 24.93 -12.66
N PHE A 100 -23.82 24.16 -13.21
CA PHE A 100 -23.83 23.88 -14.64
C PHE A 100 -23.76 25.22 -15.37
N ASP A 101 -22.74 25.37 -16.21
CA ASP A 101 -22.57 26.52 -17.09
C ASP A 101 -23.78 26.53 -18.02
N ASP A 102 -24.79 27.32 -17.64
CA ASP A 102 -26.13 27.31 -18.23
C ASP A 102 -26.07 27.59 -19.73
N ASP A 103 -25.07 28.35 -20.16
CA ASP A 103 -24.78 28.63 -21.57
C ASP A 103 -24.21 27.40 -22.30
N LYS A 104 -23.36 26.59 -21.64
CA LYS A 104 -22.90 25.31 -22.22
C LYS A 104 -24.03 24.28 -22.31
N CYS A 105 -24.92 24.24 -21.32
CA CYS A 105 -26.10 23.35 -21.36
C CYS A 105 -27.03 23.69 -22.53
N LYS A 106 -27.39 24.97 -22.67
CA LYS A 106 -28.21 25.45 -23.80
C LYS A 106 -27.55 25.14 -25.14
N ALA A 107 -26.24 25.37 -25.27
CA ALA A 107 -25.51 25.09 -26.49
C ALA A 107 -25.49 23.58 -26.81
N SER A 108 -25.38 22.71 -25.80
CA SER A 108 -25.44 21.26 -26.00
C SER A 108 -26.85 20.78 -26.37
N GLU A 109 -27.89 21.36 -25.79
CA GLU A 109 -29.28 21.01 -26.05
C GLU A 109 -29.67 21.32 -27.50
N ILE A 110 -29.30 22.52 -27.99
CA ILE A 110 -29.54 22.92 -29.38
C ILE A 110 -28.81 21.98 -30.36
N LYS A 111 -27.57 21.61 -30.06
CA LYS A 111 -26.78 20.69 -30.90
C LYS A 111 -27.41 19.30 -30.98
N LEU A 112 -27.92 18.80 -29.86
CA LEU A 112 -28.62 17.51 -29.82
C LEU A 112 -29.92 17.56 -30.63
N ALA A 113 -30.71 18.63 -30.48
CA ALA A 113 -31.93 18.82 -31.26
C ALA A 113 -31.65 18.88 -32.77
N ALA A 114 -30.62 19.62 -33.19
CA ALA A 114 -30.21 19.72 -34.59
C ALA A 114 -29.79 18.35 -35.16
N PHE A 115 -29.03 17.57 -34.41
CA PHE A 115 -28.63 16.21 -34.80
C PHE A 115 -29.83 15.27 -34.95
N MET A 116 -30.79 15.35 -34.02
CA MET A 116 -32.03 14.55 -34.07
C MET A 116 -32.85 14.87 -35.32
N GLU A 117 -32.93 16.14 -35.70
CA GLU A 117 -33.62 16.57 -36.92
C GLU A 117 -32.89 16.11 -38.19
N GLU A 118 -31.57 16.32 -38.27
CA GLU A 118 -30.76 15.94 -39.43
C GLU A 118 -30.86 14.43 -39.72
N HIS A 119 -30.75 13.62 -38.67
CA HIS A 119 -30.80 12.17 -38.75
C HIS A 119 -32.22 11.58 -38.65
N LYS A 120 -33.25 12.42 -38.53
CA LYS A 120 -34.67 12.01 -38.40
C LYS A 120 -34.89 11.00 -37.26
N ILE A 121 -34.18 11.19 -36.16
CA ILE A 121 -34.26 10.33 -34.99
C ILE A 121 -35.56 10.66 -34.27
N SER A 122 -36.45 9.67 -34.15
CA SER A 122 -37.70 9.87 -33.41
C SER A 122 -37.41 10.09 -31.93
N MET A 123 -38.08 11.07 -31.31
CA MET A 123 -38.04 11.30 -29.87
C MET A 123 -38.33 10.04 -29.04
N ARG A 124 -39.11 9.10 -29.60
CA ARG A 124 -39.43 7.80 -29.00
C ARG A 124 -38.19 6.94 -28.69
N VAL A 125 -37.06 7.20 -29.35
CA VAL A 125 -35.79 6.50 -29.09
C VAL A 125 -35.24 6.87 -27.70
N MET A 126 -35.55 8.06 -27.18
CA MET A 126 -35.15 8.48 -25.84
C MET A 126 -36.08 7.95 -24.74
N ASP A 127 -37.35 7.71 -25.07
CA ASP A 127 -38.39 7.29 -24.13
C ASP A 127 -38.44 5.78 -23.87
N ASN A 128 -37.41 5.01 -24.25
CA ASN A 128 -37.40 3.58 -23.95
C ASN A 128 -37.21 3.34 -22.45
N HIS A 129 -38.33 3.32 -21.73
CA HIS A 129 -38.46 2.78 -20.39
C HIS A 129 -37.88 1.36 -20.38
N TYR A 130 -36.71 1.19 -19.78
CA TYR A 130 -36.25 -0.12 -19.34
C TYR A 130 -37.13 -0.52 -18.14
N VAL A 131 -38.28 -1.13 -18.42
CA VAL A 131 -39.06 -1.89 -17.45
C VAL A 131 -38.81 -3.36 -17.76
N SER A 132 -38.01 -4.00 -16.92
CA SER A 132 -37.95 -5.45 -16.73
C SER A 132 -37.84 -5.71 -15.24
#